data_AF-A0A0J9VMR7-F1
#
_entry.id   AF-A0A0J9VMR7-F1
#
_cell.length_a   1.000
_cell.length_b   1.000
_cell.length_c   1.000
_cell.angle_alpha   90.00
_cell.angle_beta   90.00
_cell.angle_gamma   90.00
#
_symmetry.space_group_name_H-M   'P 1'
#
loop_
_entity.id
_entity.type
_entity.pdbx_description
1 polymer ?
#
loop_
_entity_poly.entity_id
_entity_poly.type
_entity_poly.pdbx_seq_one_letter_code
_entity_poly.pdbx_strand_id
1 'polypeptide(L)'
;MTWELTRGGSSAPSIRSTSTDRIPLLHTIVFLIEMAFIARLTARFNSYYDERPLMTMMVTNAILGGVADTVAQSITAIRERAIRQPGGLKKNDGIAIEIHELDRKNPFYERDLIPDSVGLPPPFDFERLTRFMAYGFCMAPVQFKWFRFLERVFPVTKTSAFVPAMKRVAFDQLIFAPFGLAVFYTTMTIAEGGGRRAVSNKLRDMYIPTLKANYVVWPAVQIVNFRLMPVQFQLPFVSTIGIAWTAYLSLTNSASD
;
A
#
# COMPACT_ATOMS: atom_id res chain seq x y z
N MET A 1 -26.85 -45.15 -47.21
CA MET A 1 -25.71 -44.34 -47.65
C MET A 1 -25.78 -43.00 -46.93
N THR A 2 -25.13 -42.92 -45.77
CA THR A 2 -25.03 -41.70 -44.94
C THR A 2 -23.60 -41.19 -45.06
N TRP A 3 -23.46 -39.96 -45.55
CA TRP A 3 -22.19 -39.31 -45.84
C TRP A 3 -21.48 -38.87 -44.55
N GLU A 4 -20.25 -39.34 -44.34
CA GLU A 4 -19.33 -38.81 -43.33
C GLU A 4 -18.72 -37.49 -43.83
N LEU A 5 -18.84 -36.43 -43.04
CA LEU A 5 -18.11 -35.18 -43.24
C LEU A 5 -17.03 -35.04 -42.17
N THR A 6 -15.82 -35.48 -42.52
CA THR A 6 -14.59 -35.25 -41.78
C THR A 6 -14.24 -33.76 -41.88
N ARG A 7 -14.60 -32.95 -40.87
CA ARG A 7 -14.06 -31.59 -40.72
C ARG A 7 -12.79 -31.65 -39.87
N GLY A 8 -11.65 -31.46 -40.54
CA GLY A 8 -10.36 -31.26 -39.92
C GLY A 8 -10.38 -30.07 -38.96
N GLY A 9 -10.00 -30.32 -37.72
CA GLY A 9 -9.76 -29.29 -36.72
C GLY A 9 -8.50 -28.51 -37.09
N SER A 10 -8.67 -27.30 -37.61
CA SER A 10 -7.58 -26.32 -37.71
C SER A 10 -7.17 -25.90 -36.30
N SER A 11 -6.06 -26.46 -35.81
CA SER A 11 -5.39 -26.01 -34.60
C SER A 11 -4.82 -24.61 -34.83
N ALA A 12 -5.49 -23.60 -34.29
CA ALA A 12 -4.94 -22.25 -34.20
C ALA A 12 -3.64 -22.27 -33.36
N PRO A 13 -2.59 -21.55 -33.76
CA PRO A 13 -1.31 -21.58 -33.06
C PRO A 13 -1.45 -20.99 -31.65
N SER A 14 -0.99 -21.74 -30.64
CA SER A 14 -0.89 -21.27 -29.27
C SER A 14 0.02 -20.04 -29.24
N ILE A 15 -0.56 -18.87 -28.97
CA ILE A 15 0.20 -17.66 -28.68
C ILE A 15 1.02 -17.97 -27.43
N ARG A 16 2.33 -18.13 -27.59
CA ARG A 16 3.27 -18.29 -26.48
C ARG A 16 3.17 -17.03 -25.62
N SER A 17 2.60 -17.17 -24.42
CA SER A 17 2.60 -16.09 -23.45
C SER A 17 4.05 -15.75 -23.12
N THR A 18 4.45 -14.54 -23.50
CA THR A 18 5.74 -14.01 -23.09
C THR A 18 5.71 -13.78 -21.58
N SER A 19 6.85 -13.89 -20.89
CA SER A 19 6.95 -13.64 -19.44
C SER A 19 6.37 -12.29 -18.99
N THR A 20 6.25 -11.34 -19.93
CA THR A 20 5.67 -9.99 -19.79
C THR A 20 4.15 -9.99 -19.62
N ASP A 21 3.46 -11.10 -19.93
CA ASP A 21 2.03 -11.26 -19.68
C ASP A 21 1.68 -11.44 -18.20
N ARG A 22 2.62 -11.33 -17.25
CA ARG A 22 2.32 -11.57 -15.82
C ARG A 22 1.67 -10.38 -15.10
N ILE A 23 1.85 -9.15 -15.59
CA ILE A 23 1.34 -7.93 -14.96
C ILE A 23 0.42 -7.22 -15.97
N PRO A 24 -0.78 -6.72 -15.60
CA PRO A 24 -1.61 -5.97 -16.52
C PRO A 24 -0.84 -4.74 -17.04
N LEU A 25 -0.75 -4.57 -18.36
CA LEU A 25 0.07 -3.52 -18.99
C LEU A 25 -0.17 -2.12 -18.41
N LEU A 26 -1.43 -1.82 -18.07
CA LEU A 26 -1.82 -0.56 -17.46
C LEU A 26 -1.13 -0.31 -16.11
N HIS A 27 -1.05 -1.33 -15.24
CA HIS A 27 -0.39 -1.21 -13.94
C HIS A 27 1.10 -0.94 -14.11
N THR A 28 1.74 -1.61 -15.09
CA THR A 28 3.15 -1.38 -15.41
C THR A 28 3.39 0.03 -15.95
N ILE A 29 2.53 0.53 -16.83
CA ILE A 29 2.65 1.90 -17.36
C ILE A 29 2.50 2.93 -16.25
N VAL A 30 1.46 2.81 -15.40
CA VAL A 30 1.25 3.72 -14.27
C VAL A 30 2.44 3.69 -13.33
N PHE A 31 2.92 2.50 -12.94
CA PHE A 31 4.08 2.35 -12.09
C PHE A 31 5.35 3.00 -12.67
N LEU A 32 5.61 2.83 -13.97
CA LEU A 32 6.77 3.46 -14.62
C LEU A 32 6.67 4.99 -14.64
N ILE A 33 5.48 5.53 -14.83
CA ILE A 33 5.23 6.98 -14.75
C ILE A 33 5.52 7.48 -13.34
N GLU A 34 5.00 6.81 -12.32
CA GLU A 34 5.25 7.17 -10.92
C GLU A 34 6.74 7.09 -10.56
N MET A 35 7.44 6.05 -11.03
CA MET A 35 8.88 5.90 -10.84
C MET A 35 9.67 7.02 -11.52
N ALA A 36 9.23 7.51 -12.68
CA ALA A 36 9.84 8.67 -13.33
C ALA A 36 9.65 9.95 -12.51
N PHE A 37 8.47 10.15 -11.91
CA PHE A 37 8.23 11.26 -10.98
C PHE A 37 9.09 11.17 -9.73
N ILE A 38 9.20 9.98 -9.12
CA ILE A 38 10.10 9.74 -7.97
C ILE A 38 11.55 10.06 -8.36
N ALA A 39 12.04 9.54 -9.49
CA ALA A 39 13.42 9.77 -9.92
C ALA A 39 13.72 11.27 -10.08
N ARG A 40 12.81 12.02 -10.70
CA ARG A 40 12.94 13.48 -10.86
C ARG A 40 12.91 14.21 -9.53
N LEU A 41 12.01 13.81 -8.64
CA LEU A 41 11.87 14.39 -7.31
C LEU A 41 13.13 14.13 -6.48
N THR A 42 13.63 12.89 -6.44
CA THR A 42 14.85 12.51 -5.72
C THR A 42 16.06 13.30 -6.22
N ALA A 43 16.22 13.46 -7.54
CA ALA A 43 17.35 14.18 -8.13
C ALA A 43 17.43 15.66 -7.70
N ARG A 44 16.30 16.26 -7.31
CA ARG A 44 16.21 17.68 -6.91
C ARG A 44 15.68 17.85 -5.49
N PHE A 45 15.59 16.78 -4.72
CA PHE A 45 14.88 16.77 -3.43
C PHE A 45 15.43 17.80 -2.46
N ASN A 46 16.75 17.83 -2.25
CA ASN A 46 17.37 18.77 -1.32
C ASN A 46 17.10 20.23 -1.72
N SER A 47 17.24 20.57 -3.00
CA SER A 47 16.95 21.92 -3.51
C SER A 47 15.50 22.34 -3.26
N TYR A 48 14.54 21.45 -3.55
CA TYR A 48 13.12 21.75 -3.31
C TYR A 48 12.80 21.79 -1.81
N TYR A 49 13.45 20.95 -1.01
CA TYR A 49 13.26 20.93 0.43
C TYR A 49 13.80 22.20 1.09
N ASP A 50 14.94 22.70 0.63
CA ASP A 50 15.56 23.92 1.17
C ASP A 50 14.71 25.17 0.85
N GLU A 51 14.10 25.23 -0.34
CA GLU A 51 13.22 26.34 -0.72
C GLU A 51 11.83 26.26 -0.07
N ARG A 52 11.20 25.07 -0.11
CA ARG A 52 9.81 24.87 0.31
C ARG A 52 9.64 23.50 1.00
N PRO A 53 10.11 23.35 2.25
CA PRO A 53 10.19 22.04 2.90
C PRO A 53 8.83 21.35 3.05
N LEU A 54 7.79 22.11 3.44
CA LEU A 54 6.46 21.56 3.65
C LEU A 54 5.82 21.08 2.34
N MET A 55 5.87 21.89 1.28
CA MET A 55 5.30 21.51 -0.02
C MET A 55 6.04 20.34 -0.64
N THR A 56 7.37 20.31 -0.54
CA THR A 56 8.19 19.19 -1.00
C THR A 56 7.78 17.89 -0.32
N MET A 57 7.58 17.93 1.00
CA MET A 57 7.11 16.77 1.75
C MET A 57 5.71 16.32 1.36
N MET A 58 4.78 17.26 1.14
CA MET A 58 3.42 16.94 0.69
C MET A 58 3.41 16.25 -0.67
N VAL A 59 4.13 16.79 -1.65
CA VAL A 59 4.23 16.20 -3.00
C VAL A 59 4.94 14.86 -2.96
N THR A 60 6.03 14.75 -2.19
CA THR A 60 6.76 13.49 -2.01
C THR A 60 5.86 12.41 -1.44
N ASN A 61 5.09 12.73 -0.40
CA ASN A 61 4.22 11.76 0.25
C ASN A 61 3.02 11.37 -0.63
N ALA A 62 2.51 12.30 -1.44
CA ALA A 62 1.48 11.99 -2.42
C ALA A 62 1.96 10.98 -3.46
N ILE A 63 3.15 11.20 -4.03
CA ILE A 63 3.73 10.30 -5.04
C ILE A 63 4.06 8.93 -4.44
N LEU A 64 4.64 8.88 -3.23
CA LEU A 64 4.91 7.62 -2.53
C LEU A 64 3.63 6.87 -2.15
N GLY A 65 2.58 7.59 -1.77
CA GLY A 65 1.25 7.03 -1.56
C GLY A 65 0.65 6.43 -2.83
N GLY A 66 0.84 7.09 -3.98
CA GLY A 66 0.45 6.56 -5.29
C GLY A 66 1.16 5.24 -5.62
N VAL A 67 2.48 5.21 -5.46
CA VAL A 67 3.26 3.98 -5.68
C VAL A 67 2.84 2.85 -4.74
N ALA A 68 2.57 3.15 -3.46
CA ALA A 68 2.07 2.17 -2.51
C ALA A 68 0.78 1.52 -3.00
N ASP A 69 -0.12 2.35 -3.52
CA ASP A 69 -1.41 1.92 -4.03
C ASP A 69 -1.27 1.10 -5.31
N THR A 70 -0.51 1.59 -6.30
CA THR A 70 -0.21 0.89 -7.55
C THR A 70 0.41 -0.48 -7.31
N VAL A 71 1.34 -0.60 -6.36
CA VAL A 71 1.93 -1.88 -5.95
C VAL A 71 0.87 -2.81 -5.36
N ALA A 72 0.02 -2.31 -4.46
CA ALA A 72 -1.07 -3.11 -3.88
C ALA A 72 -2.05 -3.60 -4.95
N GLN A 73 -2.51 -2.73 -5.86
CA GLN A 73 -3.39 -3.12 -6.97
C GLN A 73 -2.74 -4.14 -7.90
N SER A 74 -1.42 -4.00 -8.15
CA SER A 74 -0.66 -4.95 -8.97
C SER A 74 -0.58 -6.33 -8.32
N ILE A 75 -0.36 -6.39 -7.00
CA ILE A 75 -0.36 -7.65 -6.24
C ILE A 75 -1.73 -8.32 -6.35
N THR A 76 -2.83 -7.59 -6.14
CA THR A 76 -4.20 -8.11 -6.28
C THR A 76 -4.45 -8.66 -7.69
N ALA A 77 -4.12 -7.90 -8.73
CA ALA A 77 -4.35 -8.31 -10.12
C ALA A 77 -3.54 -9.55 -10.54
N ILE A 78 -2.27 -9.65 -10.12
CA ILE A 78 -1.43 -10.84 -10.37
C ILE A 78 -2.03 -12.07 -9.68
N ARG A 79 -2.54 -11.86 -8.45
CA ARG A 79 -3.05 -12.91 -7.58
C ARG A 79 -4.39 -13.48 -8.04
N GLU A 80 -5.34 -12.63 -8.41
CA GLU A 80 -6.61 -13.09 -8.98
C GLU A 80 -6.43 -13.87 -10.28
N ARG A 81 -5.48 -13.44 -11.12
CA ARG A 81 -5.17 -14.15 -12.36
C ARG A 81 -4.52 -15.51 -12.11
N ALA A 82 -3.68 -15.64 -11.09
CA ALA A 82 -3.09 -16.92 -10.71
C ALA A 82 -4.17 -17.93 -10.28
N ILE A 83 -5.19 -17.47 -9.54
CA ILE A 83 -6.33 -18.30 -9.09
C ILE A 83 -7.19 -18.78 -10.26
N ARG A 84 -7.34 -17.97 -11.32
CA ARG A 84 -8.25 -18.23 -12.45
C ARG A 84 -7.66 -19.06 -13.61
N GLN A 85 -6.42 -19.57 -13.52
CA GLN A 85 -5.83 -20.40 -14.61
C GLN A 85 -6.49 -21.81 -14.73
N PRO A 86 -6.77 -22.29 -15.95
CA PRO A 86 -7.37 -23.62 -16.18
C PRO A 86 -6.35 -24.71 -15.83
N GLY A 87 -6.55 -25.33 -14.67
CA GLY A 87 -5.63 -26.29 -14.06
C GLY A 87 -5.77 -26.40 -12.54
N GLY A 88 -6.38 -25.38 -11.91
CA GLY A 88 -6.54 -25.34 -10.45
C GLY A 88 -5.22 -25.19 -9.72
N LEU A 89 -5.31 -24.72 -8.48
CA LEU A 89 -4.17 -24.50 -7.59
C LEU A 89 -3.30 -25.77 -7.46
N LYS A 90 -2.01 -25.68 -7.82
CA LYS A 90 -1.08 -26.81 -7.66
C LYS A 90 -0.89 -27.04 -6.16
N LYS A 91 -0.70 -28.28 -5.75
CA LYS A 91 -0.67 -28.75 -4.34
C LYS A 91 0.35 -28.05 -3.40
N ASN A 92 1.18 -27.12 -3.90
CA ASN A 92 2.01 -26.19 -3.11
C ASN A 92 1.31 -24.87 -2.75
N ASP A 93 0.08 -24.65 -3.24
CA ASP A 93 -0.66 -23.39 -3.14
C ASP A 93 -1.68 -23.41 -1.99
N GLY A 94 -1.34 -24.03 -0.84
CA GLY A 94 -2.16 -23.88 0.38
C GLY A 94 -2.32 -22.41 0.80
N ILE A 95 -1.30 -21.61 0.49
CA ILE A 95 -1.28 -20.15 0.58
C ILE A 95 -2.39 -19.51 -0.27
N ALA A 96 -2.85 -20.10 -1.38
CA ALA A 96 -3.85 -19.45 -2.22
C ALA A 96 -5.30 -19.65 -1.74
N ILE A 97 -5.57 -20.76 -1.04
CA ILE A 97 -6.91 -21.10 -0.51
C ILE A 97 -7.23 -20.23 0.71
N GLU A 98 -6.31 -20.14 1.67
CA GLU A 98 -6.45 -19.25 2.83
C GLU A 98 -6.60 -17.80 2.38
N ILE A 99 -5.99 -17.42 1.24
CA ILE A 99 -6.01 -16.05 0.73
C ILE A 99 -7.23 -15.68 -0.15
N HIS A 100 -8.07 -16.60 -0.59
CA HIS A 100 -9.32 -16.22 -1.29
C HIS A 100 -10.37 -15.64 -0.32
N GLU A 101 -10.43 -16.15 0.93
CA GLU A 101 -11.28 -15.58 1.98
C GLU A 101 -10.81 -14.18 2.43
N LEU A 102 -9.54 -13.84 2.18
CA LEU A 102 -8.95 -12.56 2.54
C LEU A 102 -9.45 -11.36 1.79
N ASP A 103 -9.59 -11.54 0.49
CA ASP A 103 -9.89 -10.41 -0.39
C ASP A 103 -11.32 -9.95 -0.12
N ARG A 104 -12.19 -10.92 0.19
CA ARG A 104 -13.53 -10.70 0.73
C ARG A 104 -13.54 -10.02 2.11
N LYS A 105 -12.50 -10.21 2.92
CA LYS A 105 -12.36 -9.60 4.25
C LYS A 105 -11.48 -8.36 4.27
N ASN A 106 -10.90 -7.96 3.15
CA ASN A 106 -9.96 -6.85 3.08
C ASN A 106 -10.71 -5.59 3.48
N PRO A 107 -10.35 -4.92 4.59
CA PRO A 107 -11.22 -3.92 5.18
C PRO A 107 -11.22 -2.66 4.36
N PHE A 108 -10.28 -2.53 3.44
CA PHE A 108 -10.10 -1.40 2.54
C PHE A 108 -11.12 -1.39 1.39
N TYR A 109 -11.90 -2.46 1.15
CA TYR A 109 -12.81 -2.55 0.01
C TYR A 109 -14.10 -3.28 0.38
N GLU A 110 -15.21 -2.54 0.52
CA GLU A 110 -16.55 -3.10 0.74
C GLU A 110 -17.51 -2.78 -0.43
N ARG A 111 -17.00 -2.23 -1.55
CA ARG A 111 -17.83 -1.84 -2.70
C ARG A 111 -17.42 -2.54 -3.98
N ASP A 112 -18.14 -3.62 -4.28
CA ASP A 112 -18.24 -4.20 -5.62
C ASP A 112 -19.04 -3.23 -6.51
N LEU A 113 -18.35 -2.26 -7.13
CA LEU A 113 -18.93 -1.35 -8.13
C LEU A 113 -18.84 -1.89 -9.57
N ILE A 114 -18.21 -3.05 -9.76
CA ILE A 114 -18.04 -3.69 -11.07
C ILE A 114 -18.58 -5.13 -10.94
N PRO A 115 -19.49 -5.57 -11.83
CA PRO A 115 -19.90 -6.97 -11.85
C PRO A 115 -18.65 -7.84 -12.03
N ASP A 116 -18.51 -8.91 -11.26
CA ASP A 116 -17.48 -9.93 -11.47
C ASP A 116 -17.48 -10.36 -12.93
N SER A 117 -16.63 -9.75 -13.74
CA SER A 117 -16.51 -10.10 -15.14
C SER A 117 -15.93 -11.50 -15.16
N VAL A 118 -16.70 -12.45 -15.68
CA VAL A 118 -16.46 -13.90 -15.59
C VAL A 118 -15.14 -14.36 -16.26
N GLY A 119 -14.28 -13.44 -16.73
CA GLY A 119 -13.03 -13.77 -17.40
C GLY A 119 -11.87 -12.77 -17.31
N LEU A 120 -11.98 -11.59 -16.66
CA LEU A 120 -10.89 -10.59 -16.64
C LEU A 120 -10.51 -10.14 -15.21
N PRO A 121 -9.21 -9.88 -14.94
CA PRO A 121 -8.78 -9.28 -13.67
C PRO A 121 -9.41 -7.89 -13.49
N PRO A 122 -9.56 -7.39 -12.25
CA PRO A 122 -10.14 -6.08 -11.98
C PRO A 122 -9.34 -4.99 -12.71
N PRO A 123 -10.02 -3.99 -13.29
CA PRO A 123 -9.36 -2.86 -13.90
C PRO A 123 -8.63 -2.03 -12.85
N PHE A 124 -7.61 -1.28 -13.28
CA PHE A 124 -6.89 -0.36 -12.41
C PHE A 124 -7.82 0.72 -11.86
N ASP A 125 -7.87 0.86 -10.53
CA ASP A 125 -8.72 1.82 -9.83
C ASP A 125 -7.98 3.15 -9.63
N PHE A 126 -8.25 4.09 -10.54
CA PHE A 126 -7.72 5.46 -10.48
C PHE A 126 -8.31 6.29 -9.34
N GLU A 127 -9.54 5.97 -8.90
CA GLU A 127 -10.18 6.68 -7.81
C GLU A 127 -9.49 6.34 -6.49
N ARG A 128 -9.22 5.05 -6.27
CA ARG A 128 -8.40 4.54 -5.17
C ARG A 128 -7.01 5.16 -5.17
N LEU A 129 -6.32 5.15 -6.32
CA LEU A 129 -5.01 5.80 -6.46
C LEU A 129 -5.06 7.26 -5.98
N THR A 130 -6.05 8.02 -6.46
CA THR A 130 -6.21 9.43 -6.12
C THR A 130 -6.49 9.64 -4.63
N ARG A 131 -7.29 8.78 -3.99
CA ARG A 131 -7.55 8.83 -2.54
C ARG A 131 -6.27 8.62 -1.72
N PHE A 132 -5.43 7.67 -2.09
CA PHE A 132 -4.14 7.42 -1.43
C PHE A 132 -3.15 8.57 -1.61
N MET A 133 -3.05 9.11 -2.83
CA MET A 133 -2.23 10.29 -3.09
C MET A 133 -2.72 11.51 -2.29
N ALA A 134 -4.04 11.75 -2.25
CA ALA A 134 -4.65 12.85 -1.51
C ALA A 134 -4.46 12.71 0.01
N TYR A 135 -4.63 11.50 0.55
CA TYR A 135 -4.36 11.22 1.96
C TYR A 135 -2.89 11.52 2.30
N GLY A 136 -1.95 11.04 1.47
CA GLY A 136 -0.53 11.32 1.65
C GLY A 136 -0.21 12.82 1.63
N PHE A 137 -0.76 13.54 0.65
CA PHE A 137 -0.62 14.99 0.54
C PHE A 137 -1.12 15.73 1.79
N CYS A 138 -2.31 15.37 2.28
CA CYS A 138 -2.96 16.02 3.42
C CYS A 138 -2.34 15.65 4.78
N MET A 139 -1.80 14.44 4.92
CA MET A 139 -1.19 13.98 6.18
C MET A 139 0.26 14.41 6.34
N ALA A 140 0.97 14.69 5.25
CA ALA A 140 2.37 15.10 5.29
C ALA A 140 2.64 16.33 6.20
N PRO A 141 1.83 17.40 6.23
CA PRO A 141 2.03 18.52 7.14
C PRO A 141 1.89 18.12 8.62
N VAL A 142 0.98 17.19 8.93
CA VAL A 142 0.75 16.70 10.29
C VAL A 142 1.97 15.89 10.74
N GLN A 143 2.43 14.95 9.92
CA GLN A 143 3.63 14.14 10.17
C GLN A 143 4.89 15.01 10.26
N PHE A 144 5.05 15.97 9.36
CA PHE A 144 6.18 16.90 9.37
C PHE A 144 6.26 17.71 10.66
N LYS A 145 5.11 18.26 11.11
CA LYS A 145 5.03 18.98 12.40
C LYS A 145 5.30 18.06 13.58
N TRP A 146 4.81 16.82 13.53
CA TRP A 146 5.03 15.82 14.57
C TRP A 146 6.50 15.45 14.72
N PHE A 147 7.21 15.13 13.63
CA PHE A 147 8.64 14.85 13.68
C PHE A 147 9.46 16.05 14.16
N ARG A 148 9.15 17.26 13.67
CA ARG A 148 9.74 18.52 14.19
C ARG A 148 9.49 18.72 15.68
N PHE A 149 8.34 18.31 16.20
CA PHE A 149 8.02 18.38 17.62
C PHE A 149 8.87 17.39 18.44
N LEU A 150 8.89 16.12 18.02
CA LEU A 150 9.70 15.08 18.67
C LEU A 150 11.20 15.44 18.67
N GLU A 151 11.67 16.11 17.62
CA GLU A 151 13.04 16.57 17.54
C GLU A 151 13.39 17.64 18.56
N ARG A 152 12.48 18.59 18.79
CA ARG A 152 12.66 19.66 19.79
C ARG A 152 12.58 19.13 21.21
N VAL A 153 11.66 18.19 21.47
CA VAL A 153 11.44 17.63 22.82
C VAL A 153 12.54 16.63 23.19
N PHE A 154 13.01 15.84 22.22
CA PHE A 154 14.03 14.82 22.43
C PHE A 154 15.21 15.05 21.49
N PRO A 155 16.04 16.08 21.69
CA PRO A 155 17.18 16.35 20.83
C PRO A 155 18.21 15.21 20.91
N VAL A 156 18.60 14.69 19.74
CA VAL A 156 19.64 13.67 19.62
C VAL A 156 20.99 14.37 19.61
N THR A 157 21.82 14.12 20.62
CA THR A 157 23.18 14.67 20.73
C THR A 157 24.22 13.60 20.47
N LYS A 158 25.43 14.00 20.07
CA LYS A 158 26.56 13.07 19.79
C LYS A 158 26.95 12.20 20.99
N THR A 159 26.67 12.66 22.21
CA THR A 159 27.01 11.98 23.46
C THR A 159 25.89 11.07 24.00
N SER A 160 24.63 11.29 23.63
CA SER A 160 23.51 10.43 24.01
C SER A 160 22.48 10.39 22.89
N ALA A 161 22.74 9.58 21.87
CA ALA A 161 21.83 9.45 20.73
C ALA A 161 20.74 8.39 20.95
N PHE A 162 21.04 7.35 21.74
CA PHE A 162 20.16 6.20 21.90
C PHE A 162 18.91 6.52 22.74
N VAL A 163 19.09 7.13 23.91
CA VAL A 163 17.97 7.42 24.83
C VAL A 163 16.95 8.39 24.21
N PRO A 164 17.34 9.52 23.58
CA PRO A 164 16.39 10.39 22.90
C PRO A 164 15.69 9.70 21.74
N ALA A 165 16.39 8.89 20.94
CA ALA A 165 15.77 8.12 19.86
C ALA A 165 14.71 7.16 20.40
N MET A 166 14.98 6.43 21.49
CA MET A 166 13.97 5.53 22.10
C MET A 166 12.77 6.29 22.63
N LYS A 167 12.96 7.48 23.21
CA LYS A 167 11.84 8.35 23.63
C LYS A 167 10.99 8.80 22.45
N ARG A 168 11.62 9.17 21.32
CA ARG A 168 10.89 9.50 20.09
C ARG A 168 10.05 8.33 19.59
N VAL A 169 10.65 7.13 19.53
CA VAL A 169 9.94 5.90 19.16
C VAL A 169 8.76 5.65 20.11
N ALA A 170 8.98 5.72 21.42
CA ALA A 170 7.92 5.49 22.40
C ALA A 170 6.75 6.49 22.24
N PHE A 171 7.04 7.78 22.07
CA PHE A 171 6.01 8.79 21.83
C PHE A 171 5.28 8.58 20.51
N ASP A 172 6.01 8.24 19.45
CA ASP A 172 5.44 7.95 18.15
C ASP A 172 4.49 6.74 18.21
N GLN A 173 4.92 5.66 18.85
CA GLN A 173 4.10 4.45 18.97
C GLN A 173 2.90 4.64 19.91
N LEU A 174 3.07 5.32 21.06
CA LEU A 174 1.99 5.45 22.04
C LEU A 174 0.95 6.52 21.69
N ILE A 175 1.32 7.53 20.90
CA ILE A 175 0.44 8.66 20.58
C ILE A 175 0.11 8.69 19.10
N PHE A 176 1.13 8.73 18.24
CA PHE A 176 0.93 8.96 16.82
C PHE A 176 0.39 7.74 16.09
N ALA A 177 0.88 6.54 16.39
CA ALA A 177 0.40 5.31 15.76
C ALA A 177 -1.10 5.05 16.00
N PRO A 178 -1.63 5.07 17.25
CA PRO A 178 -3.07 4.85 17.47
C PRO A 178 -3.92 5.96 16.82
N PHE A 179 -3.52 7.22 16.97
CA PHE A 179 -4.24 8.34 16.37
C PHE A 179 -4.22 8.29 14.84
N GLY A 180 -3.03 8.10 14.25
CA GLY A 180 -2.82 8.05 12.81
C GLY A 180 -3.58 6.91 12.17
N LEU A 181 -3.61 5.74 12.79
CA LEU A 181 -4.37 4.58 12.30
C LEU A 181 -5.89 4.82 12.35
N ALA A 182 -6.40 5.41 13.42
CA ALA A 182 -7.81 5.77 13.53
C ALA A 182 -8.22 6.80 12.46
N VAL A 183 -7.39 7.83 12.26
CA VAL A 183 -7.59 8.85 11.20
C VAL A 183 -7.55 8.21 9.82
N PHE A 184 -6.57 7.34 9.55
CA PHE A 184 -6.45 6.63 8.28
C PHE A 184 -7.72 5.84 7.94
N TYR A 185 -8.18 4.97 8.86
CA TYR A 185 -9.40 4.19 8.62
C TYR A 185 -10.62 5.07 8.44
N THR A 186 -10.74 6.13 9.24
CA THR A 186 -11.87 7.07 9.13
C THR A 186 -11.88 7.77 7.78
N THR A 187 -10.75 8.36 7.38
CA THR A 187 -10.64 9.12 6.12
C THR A 187 -10.83 8.23 4.91
N MET A 188 -10.22 7.04 4.88
CA MET A 188 -10.36 6.12 3.75
C MET A 188 -11.81 5.63 3.61
N THR A 189 -12.44 5.24 4.72
CA THR A 189 -13.84 4.78 4.68
C THR A 189 -14.80 5.88 4.22
N ILE A 190 -14.58 7.12 4.63
CA ILE A 190 -15.39 8.26 4.16
C ILE A 190 -15.12 8.54 2.67
N ALA A 191 -13.86 8.49 2.24
CA ALA A 191 -13.47 8.73 0.85
C ALA A 191 -14.01 7.64 -0.11
N GLU A 192 -14.23 6.42 0.38
CA GLU A 192 -14.91 5.32 -0.32
C GLU A 192 -16.45 5.50 -0.39
N GLY A 193 -16.98 6.56 0.24
CA GLY A 193 -18.41 6.85 0.33
C GLY A 193 -19.12 6.10 1.46
N GLY A 194 -18.37 5.53 2.41
CA GLY A 194 -18.89 4.90 3.61
C GLY A 194 -19.41 5.90 4.64
N GLY A 195 -20.53 5.58 5.28
CA GLY A 195 -21.13 6.40 6.34
C GLY A 195 -20.54 6.14 7.74
N ARG A 196 -21.07 6.83 8.75
CA ARG A 196 -20.65 6.68 10.17
C ARG A 196 -20.68 5.23 10.68
N ARG A 197 -21.64 4.42 10.22
CA ARG A 197 -21.74 3.00 10.59
C ARG A 197 -20.59 2.18 10.02
N ALA A 198 -20.23 2.39 8.75
CA ALA A 198 -19.11 1.71 8.11
C ALA A 198 -17.79 2.05 8.82
N VAL A 199 -17.57 3.34 9.15
CA VAL A 199 -16.41 3.77 9.95
C VAL A 199 -16.36 3.05 11.30
N SER A 200 -17.49 3.00 12.01
CA SER A 200 -17.54 2.36 13.34
C SER A 200 -17.26 0.86 13.28
N ASN A 201 -17.81 0.16 12.28
CA ASN A 201 -17.57 -1.27 12.09
C ASN A 201 -16.10 -1.53 11.76
N LYS A 202 -15.56 -0.78 10.79
CA LYS A 202 -14.15 -0.90 10.36
C LYS A 202 -13.19 -0.63 11.50
N LEU A 203 -13.42 0.39 12.33
CA LEU A 203 -12.62 0.63 13.52
C LEU A 203 -12.77 -0.49 14.55
N ARG A 204 -13.98 -0.98 14.80
CA ARG A 204 -14.20 -2.07 15.77
C ARG A 204 -13.45 -3.34 15.37
N ASP A 205 -13.49 -3.69 14.09
CA ASP A 205 -13.02 -4.98 13.61
C ASP A 205 -11.51 -4.95 13.32
N MET A 206 -10.99 -3.83 12.79
CA MET A 206 -9.64 -3.76 12.25
C MET A 206 -8.63 -2.98 13.07
N TYR A 207 -9.09 -2.07 13.92
CA TYR A 207 -8.19 -1.16 14.61
C TYR A 207 -7.24 -1.93 15.54
N ILE A 208 -7.77 -2.85 16.35
CA ILE A 208 -6.96 -3.59 17.32
C ILE A 208 -5.99 -4.58 16.65
N PRO A 209 -6.42 -5.42 15.69
CA PRO A 209 -5.50 -6.30 14.96
C PRO A 209 -4.37 -5.53 14.27
N THR A 210 -4.72 -4.44 13.60
CA THR A 210 -3.75 -3.63 12.86
C THR A 210 -2.80 -2.89 13.78
N LEU A 211 -3.29 -2.38 14.92
CA LEU A 211 -2.46 -1.73 15.92
C LEU A 211 -1.45 -2.72 16.56
N LYS A 212 -1.87 -3.97 16.81
CA LYS A 212 -0.97 -5.03 17.29
C LYS A 212 0.14 -5.31 16.27
N ALA A 213 -0.22 -5.51 15.01
CA ALA A 213 0.76 -5.73 13.95
C ALA A 213 1.68 -4.49 13.79
N ASN A 214 1.12 -3.29 13.97
CA ASN A 214 1.89 -2.05 13.91
C ASN A 214 2.99 -2.04 14.99
N TYR A 215 2.67 -2.43 16.22
CA TYR A 215 3.64 -2.51 17.32
C TYR A 215 4.71 -3.59 17.17
N VAL A 216 4.55 -4.54 16.24
CA VAL A 216 5.60 -5.53 15.95
C VAL A 216 6.62 -4.95 14.96
N VAL A 217 6.13 -4.28 13.91
CA VAL A 217 6.97 -3.85 12.77
C VAL A 217 7.52 -2.45 12.97
N TRP A 218 6.66 -1.50 13.34
CA TRP A 218 7.00 -0.08 13.31
C TRP A 218 8.00 0.39 14.36
N PRO A 219 8.10 -0.18 15.58
CA PRO A 219 9.16 0.21 16.49
C PRO A 219 10.55 0.00 15.88
N ALA A 220 10.79 -1.15 15.23
CA ALA A 220 12.07 -1.41 14.57
C ALA A 220 12.33 -0.40 13.44
N VAL A 221 11.31 -0.11 12.62
CA VAL A 221 11.40 0.89 11.55
C VAL A 221 11.70 2.28 12.11
N GLN A 222 11.02 2.70 13.19
CA GLN A 222 11.21 4.02 13.78
C GLN A 222 12.55 4.16 14.51
N ILE A 223 13.08 3.08 15.08
CA ILE A 223 14.44 3.06 15.63
C ILE A 223 15.45 3.37 14.52
N VAL A 224 15.34 2.71 13.38
CA VAL A 224 16.19 2.97 12.20
C VAL A 224 16.00 4.40 11.72
N ASN A 225 14.75 4.85 11.61
CA ASN A 225 14.40 6.19 11.16
C ASN A 225 15.05 7.28 12.00
N PHE A 226 14.80 7.30 13.31
CA PHE A 226 15.30 8.37 14.19
C PHE A 226 16.79 8.28 14.50
N ARG A 227 17.43 7.13 14.27
CA ARG A 227 18.87 6.94 14.54
C ARG A 227 19.74 7.18 13.31
N LEU A 228 19.29 6.77 12.13
CA LEU A 228 20.10 6.76 10.91
C LEU A 228 19.68 7.83 9.90
N MET A 229 18.38 8.19 9.85
CA MET A 229 17.89 9.09 8.81
C MET A 229 18.03 10.56 9.22
N PRO A 230 18.63 11.41 8.36
CA PRO A 230 18.54 12.85 8.50
C PRO A 230 17.09 13.33 8.50
N VAL A 231 16.80 14.43 9.19
CA VAL A 231 15.45 14.99 9.37
C VAL A 231 14.66 15.08 8.07
N GLN A 232 15.30 15.58 7.01
CA GLN A 232 14.69 15.75 5.69
C GLN A 232 14.32 14.44 5.00
N PHE A 233 14.83 13.29 5.45
CA PHE A 233 14.53 11.98 4.86
C PHE A 233 13.70 11.08 5.76
N GLN A 234 13.42 11.49 7.01
CA GLN A 234 12.65 10.67 7.95
C GLN A 234 11.24 10.37 7.44
N LEU A 235 10.57 11.38 6.89
CA LEU A 235 9.23 11.22 6.33
C LEU A 235 9.24 10.39 5.04
N PRO A 236 10.05 10.69 4.01
CA PRO A 236 10.17 9.83 2.82
C PRO A 236 10.52 8.37 3.14
N PHE A 237 11.38 8.13 4.13
CA PHE A 237 11.75 6.79 4.58
C PHE A 237 10.54 6.02 5.11
N VAL A 238 9.80 6.61 6.06
CA VAL A 238 8.59 6.02 6.63
C VAL A 238 7.56 5.72 5.55
N SER A 239 7.35 6.64 4.62
CA SER A 239 6.39 6.47 3.52
C SER A 239 6.79 5.35 2.55
N THR A 240 8.09 5.17 2.32
CA THR A 240 8.60 4.06 1.50
C THR A 240 8.36 2.71 2.16
N ILE A 241 8.62 2.58 3.46
CA ILE A 241 8.28 1.37 4.22
C ILE A 241 6.76 1.16 4.29
N GLY A 242 5.99 2.25 4.27
CA GLY A 242 4.53 2.25 4.14
C GLY A 242 4.00 1.51 2.90
N ILE A 243 4.78 1.46 1.81
CA ILE A 243 4.45 0.66 0.61
C ILE A 243 4.44 -0.84 0.98
N ALA A 244 5.52 -1.30 1.60
CA ALA A 244 5.64 -2.70 2.03
C ALA A 244 4.61 -3.04 3.11
N TRP A 245 4.30 -2.10 4.01
CA TRP A 245 3.26 -2.26 5.01
C TRP A 245 1.86 -2.39 4.42
N THR A 246 1.51 -1.57 3.42
CA THR A 246 0.22 -1.67 2.71
C THR A 246 0.10 -3.01 2.01
N ALA A 247 1.18 -3.47 1.37
CA ALA A 247 1.23 -4.81 0.79
C ALA A 247 1.09 -5.91 1.86
N TYR A 248 1.80 -5.78 2.98
CA TYR A 248 1.71 -6.71 4.11
C TYR A 248 0.28 -6.80 4.66
N LEU A 249 -0.38 -5.67 4.95
CA LEU A 249 -1.76 -5.67 5.45
C LEU A 249 -2.74 -6.30 4.46
N SER A 250 -2.54 -6.08 3.16
CA SER A 250 -3.32 -6.75 2.13
C SER A 250 -3.09 -8.26 2.10
N LEU A 251 -1.95 -8.74 2.59
CA LEU A 251 -1.58 -10.16 2.63
C LEU A 251 -1.89 -10.85 3.96
N THR A 252 -1.91 -10.12 5.09
CA THR A 252 -2.02 -10.69 6.44
C THR A 252 -3.34 -10.46 7.14
N ASN A 253 -4.29 -9.74 6.54
CA ASN A 253 -5.68 -9.69 7.02
C ASN A 253 -6.40 -11.04 6.80
N SER A 254 -5.67 -12.12 7.07
CA SER A 254 -5.61 -13.32 6.26
C SER A 254 -5.72 -14.61 7.00
N ALA A 255 -4.85 -14.71 7.97
CA ALA A 255 -4.67 -15.86 8.80
C ALA A 255 -5.50 -15.70 10.08
N SER A 256 -6.56 -14.88 10.03
CA SER A 256 -7.43 -14.57 11.18
C SER A 256 -8.88 -14.97 10.95
N ASP A 257 -9.09 -16.02 10.15
CA ASP A 257 -10.23 -16.93 10.23
C ASP A 257 -9.74 -18.37 10.38
#